data_AF-A0A4Q3UN15-F1
#
_entry.id   AF-A0A4Q3UN15-F1
#
_cell.length_a   1.000
_cell.length_b   1.000
_cell.length_c   1.000
_cell.angle_alpha   90.00
_cell.angle_beta   90.00
_cell.angle_gamma   90.00
#
_symmetry.space_group_name_H-M   'P 1'
#
loop_
_entity.id
_entity.type
_entity.pdbx_description
1 polymer ?
#
loop_
_entity_poly.entity_id
_entity_poly.type
_entity_poly.pdbx_seq_one_letter_code
_entity_poly.pdbx_strand_id
1 'polypeptide(L)'
;QFRKLRPELVGTPGPEIARLRKEQGDDAVTQEFEEVLITFSGDTGEMEPAVYGSPKLLIHEATFVTQDDLEEERPGHRHSCLPGVLRLAKEVGPEKLVLTHFSSRYPTEQIREAVASQAAELNLPFPVWIVPPMRTAWDLLRQTPLYSPQ
;
A
#
# COMPACT_ATOMS: atom_id res chain seq x y z
N GLN A 1 -2.40 -16.06 -17.90
CA GLN A 1 -1.15 -15.92 -17.11
C GLN A 1 -0.28 -14.88 -17.77
N PHE A 2 0.22 -13.91 -16.99
CA PHE A 2 1.21 -12.94 -17.47
C PHE A 2 2.59 -13.57 -17.34
N ARG A 3 3.37 -13.52 -18.43
CA ARG A 3 4.75 -14.01 -18.45
C ARG A 3 5.66 -12.84 -18.77
N LYS A 4 6.73 -12.69 -17.99
CA LYS A 4 7.76 -11.68 -18.24
C LYS A 4 9.02 -12.36 -18.75
N LEU A 5 9.83 -11.60 -19.49
CA LEU A 5 11.18 -12.02 -19.84
C LEU A 5 11.92 -12.39 -18.54
N ARG A 6 12.60 -13.52 -18.56
CA ARG A 6 13.45 -13.96 -17.46
C ARG A 6 14.49 -12.87 -17.13
N PRO A 7 14.70 -12.54 -15.84
CA PRO A 7 15.65 -11.50 -15.43
C PRO A 7 17.04 -11.69 -16.03
N GLU A 8 17.47 -12.94 -16.23
CA GLU A 8 18.76 -13.32 -16.79
C GLU A 8 18.92 -12.93 -18.27
N LEU A 9 17.82 -12.68 -18.98
CA LEU A 9 17.80 -12.31 -20.40
C LEU A 9 17.56 -10.80 -20.62
N VAL A 10 17.44 -10.02 -19.54
CA VAL A 10 17.31 -8.57 -19.64
C VAL A 10 18.59 -7.98 -20.22
N GLY A 11 18.46 -7.27 -21.34
CA GLY A 11 19.59 -6.69 -22.08
C GLY A 11 20.14 -7.60 -23.21
N THR A 12 19.68 -8.85 -23.31
CA THR A 12 20.03 -9.72 -24.44
C THR A 12 19.38 -9.21 -25.74
N PRO A 13 20.08 -9.22 -26.89
CA PRO A 13 19.50 -8.80 -28.17
C PRO A 13 18.27 -9.63 -28.55
N GLY A 14 17.24 -8.96 -29.07
CA GLY A 14 15.99 -9.60 -29.51
C GLY A 14 16.17 -10.82 -30.44
N PRO A 15 17.09 -10.81 -31.42
CA PRO A 15 17.34 -11.98 -32.27
C PRO A 15 17.81 -13.22 -31.49
N GLU A 16 18.60 -13.03 -30.44
CA GLU A 16 19.13 -14.11 -29.61
C GLU A 16 18.04 -14.68 -28.69
N ILE A 17 17.20 -13.80 -28.13
CA ILE A 17 15.99 -14.19 -27.40
C ILE A 17 15.04 -15.02 -28.30
N ALA A 18 14.86 -14.60 -29.56
CA ALA A 18 14.03 -15.32 -30.52
C ALA A 18 14.61 -16.71 -30.86
N ARG A 19 15.94 -16.83 -30.99
CA ARG A 19 16.62 -18.11 -31.19
C ARG A 19 16.39 -19.05 -30.00
N LEU A 20 16.66 -18.57 -28.78
CA LEU A 20 16.42 -19.30 -27.54
C LEU A 20 14.97 -19.80 -27.44
N ARG A 21 13.99 -18.94 -27.75
CA ARG A 21 12.57 -19.32 -27.73
C ARG A 21 12.25 -20.44 -28.72
N LYS A 22 12.86 -20.40 -29.93
CA LYS A 22 12.64 -21.41 -30.96
C LYS A 22 13.29 -22.75 -30.61
N GLU A 23 14.48 -22.71 -29.99
CA GLU A 23 15.27 -23.90 -29.65
C GLU A 23 14.79 -24.60 -28.37
N GLN A 24 14.41 -23.82 -27.35
CA GLN A 24 14.18 -24.32 -25.99
C GLN A 24 12.76 -24.05 -25.46
N GLY A 25 11.91 -23.41 -26.26
CA GLY A 25 10.53 -23.10 -25.91
C GLY A 25 10.37 -21.82 -25.08
N ASP A 26 9.12 -21.49 -24.75
CA ASP A 26 8.77 -20.23 -24.10
C ASP A 26 9.20 -20.17 -22.62
N ASP A 27 9.25 -21.31 -21.92
CA ASP A 27 9.70 -21.42 -20.53
C ASP A 27 11.19 -21.12 -20.32
N ALA A 28 12.00 -21.28 -21.38
CA ALA A 28 13.42 -20.93 -21.36
C ALA A 28 13.63 -19.41 -21.43
N VAL A 29 12.66 -18.67 -21.96
CA VAL A 29 12.78 -17.23 -22.22
C VAL A 29 11.94 -16.41 -21.25
N THR A 30 10.80 -16.93 -20.84
CA THR A 30 9.85 -16.22 -20.00
C THR A 30 9.55 -17.03 -18.75
N GLN A 31 9.19 -16.32 -17.69
CA GLN A 31 8.72 -16.91 -16.45
C GLN A 31 7.34 -16.36 -16.11
N GLU A 32 6.57 -17.16 -15.39
CA GLU A 32 5.37 -16.66 -14.73
C GLU A 32 5.74 -15.54 -13.77
N PHE A 33 4.89 -14.53 -13.74
CA PHE A 33 5.08 -13.37 -12.91
C PHE A 33 3.76 -13.03 -12.25
N GLU A 34 3.80 -12.87 -10.94
CA GLU A 34 2.70 -12.41 -10.12
C GLU A 34 3.08 -11.06 -9.51
N GLU A 35 2.14 -10.13 -9.52
CA GLU A 35 2.29 -8.80 -8.93
C GLU A 35 1.01 -8.46 -8.20
N VAL A 36 1.16 -8.11 -6.93
CA VAL A 36 0.04 -7.62 -6.14
C VAL A 36 -0.21 -6.18 -6.55
N LEU A 37 -1.31 -5.93 -7.26
CA LEU A 37 -1.65 -4.57 -7.68
C LEU A 37 -2.25 -3.77 -6.54
N ILE A 38 -3.15 -4.38 -5.79
CA ILE A 38 -3.90 -3.74 -4.70
C ILE A 38 -4.01 -4.74 -3.55
N THR A 39 -3.69 -4.27 -2.36
CA THR A 39 -4.08 -4.91 -1.09
C THR A 39 -5.05 -3.99 -0.37
N PHE A 40 -6.17 -4.53 0.12
CA PHE A 40 -7.12 -3.80 0.94
C PHE A 40 -7.31 -4.55 2.26
N SER A 41 -6.96 -3.90 3.38
CA SER A 41 -7.01 -4.50 4.72
C SER A 41 -8.42 -4.93 5.16
N GLY A 42 -9.46 -4.18 4.79
CA GLY A 42 -10.71 -4.17 5.55
C GLY A 42 -10.50 -3.64 6.97
N ASP A 43 -11.48 -3.81 7.84
CA ASP A 43 -11.36 -3.49 9.27
C ASP A 43 -10.48 -4.54 9.95
N THR A 44 -9.44 -4.09 10.65
CA THR A 44 -8.45 -5.00 11.24
C THR A 44 -7.63 -4.32 12.33
N GLY A 45 -7.08 -5.14 13.22
CA GLY A 45 -6.11 -4.71 14.21
C GLY A 45 -4.69 -4.77 13.67
N GLU A 46 -3.71 -4.66 14.57
CA GLU A 46 -2.31 -4.88 14.22
C GLU A 46 -2.10 -6.30 13.67
N MET A 47 -1.46 -6.38 12.50
CA MET A 47 -1.11 -7.62 11.81
C MET A 47 0.35 -7.56 11.33
N GLU A 48 0.94 -8.71 11.04
CA GLU A 48 2.28 -8.79 10.48
C GLU A 48 2.34 -8.21 9.05
N PRO A 49 3.38 -7.42 8.68
CA PRO A 49 3.53 -6.86 7.33
C PRO A 49 3.42 -7.88 6.20
N ALA A 50 3.91 -9.10 6.43
CA ALA A 50 3.88 -10.19 5.44
C ALA A 50 2.46 -10.54 4.95
N VAL A 51 1.42 -10.29 5.75
CA VAL A 51 0.02 -10.52 5.37
C VAL A 51 -0.40 -9.63 4.20
N TYR A 52 0.23 -8.45 4.05
CA TYR A 52 -0.13 -7.47 3.03
C TYR A 52 0.63 -7.64 1.71
N GLY A 53 1.67 -8.48 1.70
CA GLY A 53 2.54 -8.70 0.54
C GLY A 53 3.37 -7.46 0.19
N SER A 54 3.51 -7.19 -1.11
CA SER A 54 4.21 -6.00 -1.62
C SER A 54 3.37 -5.34 -2.73
N PRO A 55 2.26 -4.68 -2.38
CA PRO A 55 1.30 -4.18 -3.34
C PRO A 55 1.74 -2.88 -3.99
N LYS A 56 1.33 -2.62 -5.23
CA LYS A 56 1.47 -1.26 -5.80
C LYS A 56 0.63 -0.24 -5.05
N LEU A 57 -0.56 -0.62 -4.60
CA LEU A 57 -1.44 0.21 -3.78
C LEU A 57 -1.85 -0.54 -2.52
N LEU A 58 -1.54 0.03 -1.36
CA LEU A 58 -2.09 -0.40 -0.09
C LEU A 58 -3.26 0.50 0.30
N ILE A 59 -4.43 -0.08 0.52
CA ILE A 59 -5.59 0.58 1.12
C ILE A 59 -5.75 0.02 2.53
N HIS A 60 -5.59 0.86 3.55
CA HIS A 60 -5.58 0.40 4.94
C HIS A 60 -6.51 1.23 5.81
N GLU A 61 -7.20 0.57 6.75
CA GLU A 61 -7.98 1.25 7.78
C GLU A 61 -7.06 1.99 8.78
N ALA A 62 -7.47 3.15 9.27
CA ALA A 62 -6.76 3.86 10.32
C ALA A 62 -7.78 4.51 11.26
N THR A 63 -8.61 3.66 11.89
CA THR A 63 -9.77 4.11 12.67
C THR A 63 -9.41 5.15 13.73
N PHE A 64 -8.29 4.95 14.43
CA PHE A 64 -7.83 5.86 15.47
C PHE A 64 -6.65 6.72 15.03
N VAL A 65 -6.69 8.02 15.38
CA VAL A 65 -5.61 8.96 15.08
C VAL A 65 -4.50 8.87 16.13
N THR A 66 -4.84 8.58 17.38
CA THR A 66 -3.93 8.49 18.54
C THR A 66 -4.07 7.14 19.23
N GLN A 67 -3.03 6.70 19.94
CA GLN A 67 -3.04 5.42 20.65
C GLN A 67 -3.95 5.44 21.89
N ASP A 68 -4.15 6.61 22.50
CA ASP A 68 -4.98 6.77 23.71
C ASP A 68 -6.43 6.28 23.51
N ASP A 69 -6.94 6.36 22.28
CA ASP A 69 -8.31 5.95 21.95
C ASP A 69 -8.47 4.45 21.62
N LEU A 70 -7.36 3.69 21.52
CA LEU A 70 -7.39 2.24 21.32
C LEU A 70 -7.91 1.49 22.56
N GLU A 71 -7.72 2.05 23.75
CA GLU A 71 -8.10 1.41 25.01
C GLU A 71 -9.61 1.39 25.25
N GLU A 72 -10.37 2.21 24.52
CA GLU A 72 -11.85 2.24 24.56
C GLU A 72 -12.50 1.14 23.71
N GLU A 73 -11.71 0.32 23.00
CA GLU A 73 -12.26 -0.70 22.12
C GLU A 73 -12.90 -1.87 22.89
N ARG A 74 -14.04 -2.31 22.37
CA ARG A 74 -14.73 -3.48 22.92
C ARG A 74 -13.89 -4.73 22.65
N PRO A 75 -13.79 -5.67 23.61
CA PRO A 75 -13.10 -6.94 23.39
C PRO A 75 -13.60 -7.63 22.12
N GLY A 76 -12.73 -7.80 21.11
CA GLY A 76 -13.05 -8.46 19.85
C GLY A 76 -13.23 -7.54 18.63
N HIS A 77 -13.37 -6.22 18.82
CA HIS A 77 -13.14 -5.24 17.77
C HIS A 77 -11.70 -4.78 17.93
N ARG A 78 -10.85 -5.14 16.98
CA ARG A 78 -9.49 -4.62 16.90
C ARG A 78 -9.46 -3.80 15.63
N HIS A 79 -9.44 -2.49 15.79
CA HIS A 79 -9.17 -1.55 14.72
C HIS A 79 -7.72 -1.07 14.81
N SER A 80 -7.26 -0.42 13.74
CA SER A 80 -5.89 0.03 13.64
C SER A 80 -5.75 1.50 14.05
N CYS A 81 -4.58 1.84 14.57
CA CYS A 81 -4.22 3.22 14.92
C CYS A 81 -3.16 3.75 13.95
N LEU A 82 -3.33 5.01 13.54
CA LEU A 82 -2.55 5.68 12.51
C LEU A 82 -1.02 5.50 12.65
N PRO A 83 -0.38 5.71 13.83
CA PRO A 83 1.06 5.53 13.97
C PRO A 83 1.50 4.09 13.67
N GLY A 84 0.71 3.10 14.07
CA GLY A 84 0.98 1.68 13.80
C GLY A 84 0.84 1.37 12.31
N VAL A 85 -0.22 1.88 11.69
CA VAL A 85 -0.49 1.71 10.24
C VAL A 85 0.62 2.32 9.39
N LEU A 86 1.09 3.52 9.73
CA LEU A 86 2.16 4.17 8.95
C LEU A 86 3.50 3.44 9.08
N ARG A 87 3.84 2.93 10.27
CA ARG A 87 5.03 2.08 10.47
C ARG A 87 4.92 0.78 9.67
N LEU A 88 3.77 0.11 9.76
CA LEU A 88 3.50 -1.10 8.98
C LEU A 88 3.59 -0.83 7.48
N ALA A 89 2.97 0.25 6.98
CA ALA A 89 3.02 0.61 5.57
C ALA A 89 4.45 0.90 5.11
N LYS A 90 5.29 1.50 5.97
CA LYS A 90 6.71 1.71 5.67
C LYS A 90 7.47 0.39 5.48
N GLU A 91 7.16 -0.62 6.30
CA GLU A 91 7.75 -1.97 6.20
C GLU A 91 7.22 -2.75 4.99
N VAL A 92 5.91 -2.67 4.71
CA VAL A 92 5.27 -3.27 3.52
C VAL A 92 5.83 -2.67 2.23
N GLY A 93 6.13 -1.37 2.23
CA GLY A 93 6.74 -0.67 1.10
C GLY A 93 5.89 -0.60 -0.17
N PRO A 94 4.61 -0.19 -0.12
CA PRO A 94 3.81 -0.02 -1.34
C PRO A 94 4.29 1.16 -2.18
N GLU A 95 3.91 1.23 -3.46
CA GLU A 95 4.17 2.43 -4.26
C GLU A 95 3.26 3.61 -3.85
N LYS A 96 2.07 3.32 -3.28
CA LYS A 96 1.06 4.30 -2.87
C LYS A 96 0.29 3.78 -1.65
N LEU A 97 -0.05 4.68 -0.73
CA LEU A 97 -0.89 4.38 0.43
C LEU A 97 -2.19 5.19 0.40
N VAL A 98 -3.33 4.55 0.62
CA VAL A 98 -4.62 5.20 0.88
C VAL A 98 -5.10 4.78 2.26
N LEU A 99 -5.34 5.75 3.14
CA LEU A 99 -5.92 5.51 4.46
C LEU A 99 -7.43 5.74 4.44
N THR A 100 -8.19 4.83 5.02
CA THR A 100 -9.65 4.87 5.07
C THR A 100 -10.17 4.53 6.47
N HIS A 101 -11.50 4.47 6.61
CA HIS A 101 -12.18 4.00 7.82
C HIS A 101 -11.83 4.78 9.11
N PHE A 102 -11.45 6.06 9.00
CA PHE A 102 -11.27 6.91 10.18
C PHE A 102 -12.56 7.01 11.00
N SER A 103 -12.44 6.99 12.33
CA SER A 103 -13.58 7.24 13.21
C SER A 103 -14.15 8.64 12.97
N SER A 104 -15.48 8.75 12.89
CA SER A 104 -16.17 10.03 12.73
C SER A 104 -16.04 10.96 13.94
N ARG A 105 -15.45 10.49 15.05
CA ARG A 105 -15.13 11.30 16.23
C ARG A 105 -14.08 12.37 15.94
N TYR A 106 -13.20 12.15 14.96
CA TYR A 106 -12.13 13.09 14.63
C TYR A 106 -12.56 14.05 13.51
N PRO A 107 -12.39 15.37 13.68
CA PRO A 107 -12.51 16.33 12.60
C PRO A 107 -11.55 16.02 11.45
N THR A 108 -11.98 16.25 10.21
CA THR A 108 -11.16 15.96 9.01
C THR A 108 -9.81 16.67 9.03
N GLU A 109 -9.74 17.93 9.50
CA GLU A 109 -8.46 18.65 9.55
C GLU A 109 -7.48 18.02 10.57
N GLN A 110 -7.98 17.51 11.70
CA GLN A 110 -7.15 16.79 12.67
C GLN A 110 -6.53 15.54 12.04
N ILE A 111 -7.32 14.77 11.27
CA ILE A 111 -6.83 13.60 10.53
C ILE A 111 -5.76 14.02 9.52
N ARG A 112 -6.02 15.09 8.76
CA ARG A 112 -5.10 15.57 7.71
C ARG A 112 -3.76 15.99 8.29
N GLU A 113 -3.77 16.76 9.37
CA GLU A 113 -2.57 17.22 10.06
C GLU A 113 -1.78 16.05 10.65
N ALA A 114 -2.45 15.12 11.34
CA ALA A 114 -1.80 13.96 11.94
C ALA A 114 -1.15 13.05 10.88
N VAL A 115 -1.84 12.75 9.79
CA VAL A 115 -1.30 11.93 8.70
C VAL A 115 -0.10 12.62 8.05
N ALA A 116 -0.21 13.92 7.70
CA ALA A 116 0.87 14.64 7.05
C ALA A 116 2.12 14.74 7.94
N SER A 117 1.94 15.07 9.23
CA SER A 117 3.04 15.20 10.19
C SER A 117 3.74 13.86 10.43
N GLN A 118 2.99 12.80 10.71
CA GLN A 118 3.58 11.48 11.01
C GLN A 118 4.21 10.83 9.77
N ALA A 119 3.61 11.01 8.58
CA ALA A 119 4.20 10.53 7.34
C ALA A 119 5.55 11.21 7.05
N ALA A 120 5.65 12.52 7.29
CA ALA A 120 6.88 13.27 7.17
C ALA A 120 7.92 12.87 8.22
N GLU A 121 7.53 12.74 9.49
CA GLU A 121 8.40 12.28 10.57
C GLU A 121 9.00 10.89 10.28
N LEU A 122 8.16 9.98 9.77
CA LEU A 122 8.59 8.64 9.37
C LEU A 122 9.37 8.63 8.05
N ASN A 123 9.48 9.75 7.35
CA ASN A 123 10.11 9.85 6.03
C ASN A 123 9.58 8.76 5.08
N LEU A 124 8.26 8.67 4.91
CA LEU A 124 7.67 7.65 4.04
C LEU A 124 8.16 7.86 2.61
N PRO A 125 8.63 6.80 1.92
CA PRO A 125 9.19 6.90 0.57
C PRO A 125 8.11 6.90 -0.53
N PHE A 126 6.83 6.95 -0.17
CA PHE A 126 5.69 6.89 -1.08
C PHE A 126 4.62 7.92 -0.70
N PRO A 127 3.79 8.36 -1.66
CA PRO A 127 2.70 9.29 -1.40
C PRO A 127 1.54 8.65 -0.63
N VAL A 128 0.86 9.47 0.16
CA VAL A 128 -0.27 9.07 1.02
C VAL A 128 -1.51 9.89 0.69
N TRP A 129 -2.64 9.23 0.49
CA TRP A 129 -3.97 9.83 0.37
C TRP A 129 -4.85 9.39 1.55
N ILE A 130 -5.91 10.14 1.80
CA ILE A 130 -6.93 9.78 2.79
C ILE A 130 -8.32 9.80 2.16
N VAL A 131 -9.22 8.98 2.68
CA VAL A 131 -10.67 9.14 2.50
C VAL A 131 -11.24 9.60 3.85
N PRO A 132 -11.66 10.87 4.00
CA PRO A 132 -12.20 11.38 5.26
C PRO A 132 -13.44 10.60 5.73
N PRO A 133 -13.75 10.62 7.05
CA PRO A 133 -14.92 9.93 7.58
C PRO A 133 -16.21 10.49 6.96
N MET A 134 -17.18 9.60 6.67
CA MET A 134 -18.48 9.96 6.08
C MET A 134 -18.36 10.74 4.75
N ARG A 135 -17.33 10.44 3.95
CA ARG A 135 -17.12 11.02 2.62
C ARG A 135 -16.87 9.92 1.59
N THR A 136 -17.26 10.22 0.35
CA THR A 136 -16.89 9.44 -0.83
C THR A 136 -15.84 10.22 -1.61
N ALA A 137 -14.76 9.56 -2.02
CA ALA A 137 -13.75 10.14 -2.89
C ALA A 137 -13.84 9.54 -4.31
N TRP A 138 -13.73 10.41 -5.31
CA TRP A 138 -13.72 10.03 -6.73
C TRP A 138 -12.37 10.36 -7.34
N ASP A 139 -11.85 9.48 -8.21
CA ASP A 139 -10.56 9.68 -8.87
C ASP A 139 -9.42 10.03 -7.89
N LEU A 140 -9.45 9.46 -6.68
CA LEU A 140 -8.59 9.88 -5.55
C LEU A 140 -7.10 9.96 -5.92
N LEU A 141 -6.58 8.96 -6.63
CA LEU A 141 -5.17 8.89 -7.03
C LEU A 141 -4.78 9.90 -8.13
N ARG A 142 -5.75 10.56 -8.77
CA ARG A 142 -5.52 11.70 -9.68
C ARG A 142 -5.46 13.03 -8.94
N GLN A 143 -5.91 13.06 -7.68
CA GLN A 143 -5.84 14.24 -6.83
C GLN A 143 -4.46 14.33 -6.19
N THR A 144 -4.12 15.53 -5.70
CA THR A 144 -2.88 15.75 -4.95
C THR A 144 -2.88 14.89 -3.69
N PRO A 145 -1.84 14.08 -3.44
CA PRO A 145 -1.72 13.35 -2.19
C PRO A 145 -1.63 14.30 -1.01
N LEU A 146 -2.06 13.84 0.16
CA LEU A 146 -1.93 14.60 1.40
C LEU A 146 -0.45 14.71 1.83
N TYR A 147 0.35 13.69 1.55
CA TYR A 147 1.79 13.67 1.75
C TYR A 147 2.48 13.12 0.51
N SER A 148 3.60 13.72 0.13
CA SER A 148 4.54 13.19 -0.87
C SER A 148 5.93 13.11 -0.26
N PRO A 149 6.74 12.09 -0.60
CA PRO A 149 8.16 12.07 -0.27
C PRO A 149 8.85 13.31 -0.85
N GLN A 150 9.84 13.83 -0.11
CA GLN A 150 10.70 14.93 -0.56
C GLN A 150 11.72 14.47 -1.60
#